data_AF-A0A528KMV0-F1
#
_entry.id   AF-A0A528KMV0-F1
#
_cell.length_a   1.000
_cell.length_b   1.000
_cell.length_c   1.000
_cell.angle_alpha   90.00
_cell.angle_beta   90.00
_cell.angle_gamma   90.00
#
_symmetry.space_group_name_H-M   'P 1'
#
loop_
_entity.id
_entity.type
_entity.pdbx_description
1 polymer ?
#
loop_
_entity_poly.entity_id
_entity_poly.type
_entity_poly.pdbx_seq_one_letter_code
_entity_poly.pdbx_strand_id
1 'polypeptide(L)'
;MLAPFRWASGAVVRVAPDLFEPEVRNKFRDEVFATMALCPKLRFELRTAHPSAYQEFVRVIEDDRAEYLAWRVSAATILRKLDRYHEASGPGPVWPLENVVLVDQGS
;
A
#
# COMPACT_ATOMS: atom_id res chain seq x y z
N MET A 1 24.43 0.94 -18.65
CA MET A 1 23.09 0.43 -18.29
C MET A 1 23.23 -0.20 -16.92
N LEU A 2 22.70 0.41 -15.86
CA LEU A 2 22.69 -0.21 -14.53
C LEU A 2 21.83 -1.47 -14.63
N ALA A 3 22.30 -2.60 -14.08
CA ALA A 3 21.48 -3.80 -14.00
C ALA A 3 20.14 -3.45 -13.32
N PRO A 4 19.00 -4.00 -13.78
CA PRO A 4 17.73 -3.73 -13.15
C PRO A 4 17.84 -4.10 -11.67
N PHE A 5 17.52 -3.14 -10.80
CA PHE A 5 17.51 -3.34 -9.36
C PHE A 5 16.58 -4.51 -9.05
N ARG A 6 17.12 -5.55 -8.41
CA ARG A 6 16.37 -6.72 -7.99
C ARG A 6 16.38 -6.78 -6.48
N TRP A 7 15.20 -6.81 -5.88
CA TRP A 7 15.05 -7.13 -4.47
C TRP A 7 15.56 -8.54 -4.21
N ALA A 8 16.34 -8.70 -3.14
CA ALA A 8 16.71 -10.02 -2.67
C ALA A 8 15.45 -10.79 -2.23
N SER A 9 15.49 -12.12 -2.31
CA SER A 9 14.43 -12.96 -1.75
C SER A 9 14.30 -12.69 -0.25
N GLY A 10 13.09 -12.42 0.23
CA GLY A 10 12.83 -12.05 1.63
C GLY A 10 13.18 -10.60 1.97
N ALA A 11 13.39 -9.72 0.99
CA ALA A 11 13.59 -8.29 1.26
C ALA A 11 12.39 -7.69 2.01
N VAL A 12 12.68 -6.93 3.06
CA VAL A 12 11.71 -6.17 3.84
C VAL A 12 11.87 -4.69 3.52
N VAL A 13 10.77 -4.04 3.15
CA VAL A 13 10.73 -2.61 2.85
C VAL A 13 10.17 -1.87 4.06
N ARG A 14 10.98 -0.98 4.64
CA ARG A 14 10.51 -0.07 5.69
C ARG A 14 9.88 1.15 5.05
N VAL A 15 8.64 1.42 5.41
CA VAL A 15 7.86 2.52 4.86
C VAL A 15 8.16 3.79 5.67
N ALA A 16 8.56 4.85 4.98
CA ALA A 16 8.80 6.17 5.55
C ALA A 16 8.38 7.26 4.54
N PRO A 17 7.85 8.41 5.00
CA PRO A 17 7.57 8.79 6.39
C PRO A 17 6.38 8.03 7.00
N ASP A 18 6.00 8.34 8.24
CA ASP A 18 4.77 7.82 8.86
C ASP A 18 3.56 8.27 8.03
N LEU A 19 2.91 7.32 7.36
CA LEU A 19 1.82 7.61 6.42
C LEU A 19 0.56 8.17 7.10
N PHE A 20 0.45 8.05 8.43
CA PHE A 20 -0.72 8.46 9.20
C PHE A 20 -0.49 9.72 10.02
N GLU A 21 0.64 10.40 9.83
CA GLU A 21 0.80 11.78 10.26
C GLU A 21 -0.29 12.69 9.62
N PRO A 22 -0.84 13.67 10.36
CA PRO A 22 -1.90 14.55 9.87
C PRO A 22 -1.56 15.31 8.58
N GLU A 23 -0.28 15.62 8.37
CA GLU A 23 0.23 16.37 7.22
C GLU A 23 0.26 15.53 5.93
N VAL A 24 0.20 14.20 6.06
CA VAL A 24 0.21 13.28 4.91
C VAL A 24 -1.15 13.29 4.23
N ARG A 25 -1.16 13.72 2.97
CA ARG A 25 -2.36 13.77 2.14
C ARG A 25 -2.90 12.36 1.88
N ASN A 26 -4.21 12.17 2.02
CA ASN A 26 -4.91 10.90 1.75
C ASN A 26 -4.54 10.30 0.40
N LYS A 27 -4.53 11.10 -0.67
CA LYS A 27 -4.15 10.63 -2.01
C LYS A 27 -2.74 10.01 -2.06
N PHE A 28 -1.78 10.60 -1.35
CA PHE A 28 -0.43 10.04 -1.30
C PHE A 28 -0.43 8.71 -0.55
N ARG A 29 -1.11 8.65 0.60
CA ARG A 29 -1.30 7.40 1.36
C ARG A 29 -1.90 6.29 0.49
N ASP A 30 -2.96 6.59 -0.27
CA ASP A 30 -3.61 5.64 -1.16
C ASP A 30 -2.66 5.13 -2.25
N GLU A 31 -1.86 6.01 -2.86
CA GLU A 31 -0.86 5.65 -3.86
C GLU A 31 0.25 4.75 -3.28
N VAL A 32 0.69 5.00 -2.04
CA VAL A 32 1.68 4.14 -1.38
C VAL A 32 1.08 2.76 -1.09
N PHE A 33 -0.11 2.67 -0.51
CA PHE A 33 -0.78 1.38 -0.26
C PHE A 33 -1.09 0.62 -1.56
N ALA A 34 -1.48 1.32 -2.63
CA ALA A 34 -1.65 0.75 -3.96
C ALA A 34 -0.34 0.16 -4.49
N THR A 35 0.79 0.84 -4.27
CA THR A 35 2.11 0.30 -4.63
C THR A 35 2.43 -0.97 -3.85
N MET A 36 2.18 -1.00 -2.53
CA MET A 36 2.40 -2.18 -1.69
C MET A 36 1.57 -3.38 -2.17
N ALA A 37 0.30 -3.14 -2.51
CA ALA A 37 -0.59 -4.17 -3.05
C ALA A 37 -0.13 -4.74 -4.40
N LEU A 38 0.46 -3.90 -5.26
CA LEU A 38 1.02 -4.33 -6.55
C LEU A 38 2.35 -5.08 -6.42
N CYS A 39 2.91 -5.16 -5.20
CA CYS A 39 4.14 -5.87 -4.87
C CYS A 39 3.89 -6.99 -3.84
N PRO A 40 3.03 -7.99 -4.12
CA PRO A 40 2.58 -8.97 -3.13
C PRO A 40 3.71 -9.88 -2.60
N LYS A 41 4.84 -9.95 -3.31
CA LYS A 41 6.01 -10.75 -2.91
C LYS A 41 6.95 -10.02 -1.94
N LEU A 42 6.74 -8.72 -1.71
CA LEU A 42 7.54 -7.92 -0.77
C LEU A 42 6.79 -7.77 0.53
N ARG A 43 7.51 -7.87 1.65
CA ARG A 43 6.99 -7.55 2.97
C ARG A 43 7.25 -6.07 3.26
N PHE A 44 6.23 -5.35 3.68
CA PHE A 44 6.29 -3.95 4.08
C PHE A 44 6.13 -3.82 5.58
N GLU A 45 7.06 -3.11 6.23
CA GLU A 45 6.97 -2.71 7.63
C GLU A 45 6.50 -1.26 7.69
N LEU A 46 5.29 -1.06 8.20
CA LEU A 46 4.73 0.26 8.46
C LEU A 46 4.96 0.62 9.93
N ARG A 47 5.54 1.80 10.16
CA ARG A 47 5.66 2.40 11.49
C ARG A 47 4.79 3.63 11.55
N THR A 48 4.01 3.74 12.62
CA THR A 48 3.19 4.93 12.84
C THR A 48 3.01 5.23 14.32
N ALA A 49 2.95 6.51 14.66
CA ALA A 49 2.51 6.99 15.97
C ALA A 49 0.98 7.01 16.10
N HIS A 50 0.25 6.73 15.01
CA HIS A 50 -1.20 6.84 14.89
C HIS A 50 -1.86 5.49 14.52
N PRO A 51 -1.70 4.42 15.33
CA PRO A 51 -2.18 3.08 15.00
C PRO A 51 -3.71 3.02 14.81
N SER A 52 -4.47 3.82 15.56
CA SER A 52 -5.93 3.89 15.40
C SER A 52 -6.35 4.45 14.03
N ALA A 53 -5.61 5.41 13.49
CA ALA A 53 -5.87 5.97 12.17
C ALA A 53 -5.57 4.95 11.06
N TYR A 54 -4.54 4.11 11.24
CA TYR A 54 -4.29 2.97 10.36
C TYR A 54 -5.43 1.94 10.41
N GLN A 55 -5.87 1.57 11.62
CA GLN A 55 -6.97 0.61 11.78
C GLN A 55 -8.27 1.12 11.17
N GLU A 56 -8.59 2.41 11.36
CA GLU A 56 -9.76 3.03 10.74
C GLU A 56 -9.66 3.04 9.22
N PHE A 57 -8.50 3.40 8.66
CA PHE A 57 -8.25 3.36 7.22
C PHE A 57 -8.46 1.97 6.63
N VAL A 58 -7.89 0.93 7.26
CA VAL A 58 -8.08 -0.46 6.83
C VAL A 58 -9.55 -0.86 6.89
N ARG A 59 -10.22 -0.59 8.02
CA ARG A 59 -11.63 -0.93 8.24
C ARG A 59 -12.54 -0.28 7.19
N VAL A 60 -12.33 1.01 6.89
CA VAL A 60 -13.13 1.73 5.89
C VAL A 60 -13.00 1.08 4.51
N ILE A 61 -11.79 0.71 4.09
CA ILE A 61 -11.58 0.06 2.79
C ILE A 61 -12.12 -1.38 2.77
N GLU A 62 -12.01 -2.11 3.89
CA GLU A 62 -12.51 -3.48 4.02
C GLU A 62 -14.05 -3.54 3.98
N ASP A 63 -14.71 -2.64 4.73
CA ASP A 63 -16.16 -2.68 4.94
C ASP A 63 -16.96 -1.88 3.89
N ASP A 64 -16.38 -0.84 3.30
CA ASP A 64 -17.07 0.03 2.33
C ASP A 64 -16.61 -0.24 0.89
N ARG A 65 -17.52 -0.80 0.10
CA ARG A 65 -17.29 -1.10 -1.32
C ARG A 65 -16.97 0.15 -2.16
N ALA A 66 -17.59 1.29 -1.86
CA ALA A 66 -17.34 2.53 -2.60
C ALA A 66 -15.91 3.03 -2.33
N GLU A 67 -15.47 2.99 -1.08
CA GLU A 67 -14.11 3.35 -0.68
C GLU A 67 -13.07 2.37 -1.25
N TYR A 68 -13.35 1.07 -1.23
CA TYR A 68 -12.53 0.07 -1.91
C TYR A 68 -12.37 0.36 -3.41
N LEU A 69 -13.46 0.69 -4.10
CA LEU A 69 -13.41 1.02 -5.53
C LEU A 69 -12.68 2.34 -5.79
N ALA A 70 -12.86 3.35 -4.93
CA ALA A 70 -12.14 4.61 -5.01
C ALA A 70 -10.63 4.38 -4.85
N TRP A 71 -10.22 3.60 -3.85
CA TRP A 71 -8.83 3.21 -3.65
C TRP A 71 -8.26 2.43 -4.86
N ARG A 72 -9.05 1.53 -5.47
CA ARG A 72 -8.63 0.78 -6.66
C ARG A 72 -8.28 1.66 -7.86
N VAL A 73 -8.82 2.87 -7.95
CA VAL A 73 -8.44 3.84 -8.99
C VAL A 73 -6.96 4.25 -8.86
N SER A 74 -6.42 4.30 -7.64
CA SER A 74 -4.99 4.56 -7.39
C SER A 74 -4.12 3.44 -7.96
N ALA A 75 -4.48 2.17 -7.69
CA ALA A 75 -3.78 1.01 -8.25
C ALA A 75 -3.85 0.99 -9.79
N ALA A 76 -5.03 1.23 -10.37
CA ALA A 76 -5.20 1.32 -11.82
C ALA A 76 -4.36 2.45 -12.44
N THR A 77 -4.27 3.60 -11.76
CA THR A 77 -3.45 4.73 -12.20
C THR A 77 -1.97 4.38 -12.23
N ILE A 78 -1.47 3.67 -11.21
CA ILE A 78 -0.08 3.20 -11.17
C ILE A 78 0.17 2.17 -12.27
N LEU A 79 -0.70 1.17 -12.42
CA LEU A 79 -0.59 0.17 -13.48
C LEU A 79 -0.56 0.81 -14.87
N ARG A 80 -1.39 1.81 -15.13
CA ARG A 80 -1.38 2.57 -16.38
C ARG A 80 -0.04 3.28 -16.61
N LYS A 81 0.54 3.92 -15.58
CA LYS A 81 1.87 4.56 -15.68
C LYS A 81 2.99 3.56 -15.98
N LEU A 82 2.80 2.30 -15.58
CA LEU A 82 3.74 1.20 -15.83
C LEU A 82 3.44 0.41 -17.12
N ASP A 83 2.49 0.88 -17.95
CA ASP A 83 2.01 0.19 -19.17
C ASP A 83 1.43 -1.22 -18.91
N ARG A 84 0.90 -1.43 -17.69
CA ARG A 84 0.30 -2.68 -17.20
C ARG A 84 -1.21 -2.56 -16.99
N TYR A 85 -1.87 -1.67 -17.74
CA TYR A 85 -3.28 -1.32 -17.52
C TYR A 85 -4.24 -2.52 -17.61
N HIS A 86 -3.89 -3.54 -18.39
CA HIS A 86 -4.67 -4.77 -18.54
C HIS A 86 -4.82 -5.55 -17.22
N GLU A 87 -3.92 -5.35 -16.26
CA GLU A 87 -4.00 -5.97 -14.93
C GLU A 87 -5.04 -5.30 -14.02
N ALA A 88 -5.52 -4.10 -14.37
CA ALA A 88 -6.45 -3.34 -13.53
C ALA A 88 -7.88 -3.88 -13.53
N SER A 89 -8.24 -4.76 -14.48
CA SER A 89 -9.60 -5.33 -14.64
C SER A 89 -9.86 -6.59 -13.82
N GLY A 90 -8.86 -7.11 -13.11
CA GLY A 90 -8.99 -8.32 -12.29
C GLY A 90 -9.68 -8.11 -10.93
N PRO A 91 -9.86 -9.18 -10.14
CA PRO A 91 -10.11 -9.06 -8.71
C PRO A 91 -8.95 -8.27 -8.08
N GLY A 92 -9.28 -7.26 -7.26
CA GLY A 92 -8.27 -6.53 -6.53
C GLY A 92 -7.76 -7.33 -5.32
N PRO A 93 -6.77 -6.81 -4.57
CA PRO A 93 -6.32 -7.46 -3.35
C PRO A 93 -7.44 -7.50 -2.32
N VAL A 94 -7.36 -8.49 -1.43
CA VAL A 94 -8.15 -8.57 -0.21
C VAL A 94 -7.54 -7.63 0.83
N TRP A 95 -8.40 -7.01 1.63
CA TRP A 95 -8.00 -6.19 2.77
C TRP A 95 -8.28 -6.94 4.07
N PRO A 96 -7.44 -6.77 5.11
CA PRO A 96 -6.17 -6.05 5.12
C PRO A 96 -5.11 -6.68 4.18
N LEU A 97 -4.19 -5.85 3.66
CA LEU A 97 -3.11 -6.35 2.81
C LEU A 97 -2.17 -7.27 3.61
N GLU A 98 -2.13 -8.54 3.25
CA GLU A 98 -1.34 -9.57 3.95
C GLU A 98 0.17 -9.28 4.00
N ASN A 99 0.67 -8.51 3.03
CA ASN A 99 2.08 -8.19 2.91
C ASN A 99 2.49 -6.89 3.64
N VAL A 100 1.56 -6.26 4.36
CA VAL A 100 1.81 -5.06 5.18
C VAL A 100 1.69 -5.42 6.66
N VAL A 101 2.74 -5.14 7.42
CA VAL A 101 2.79 -5.40 8.86
C VAL A 101 3.00 -4.08 9.59
N LEU A 102 2.08 -3.77 10.50
CA LEU A 102 2.26 -2.70 11.47
C LEU A 102 3.32 -3.17 12.48
N VAL A 103 4.42 -2.44 12.59
CA VAL A 103 5.46 -2.73 13.58
C VAL A 103 5.50 -1.59 14.60
N ASP A 104 5.67 -1.96 15.87
CA ASP A 104 5.82 -0.98 16.93
C ASP A 104 7.01 -0.06 16.62
N GLN A 105 6.85 1.21 17.01
CA GLN A 105 8.00 2.08 17.21
C GLN A 105 8.73 1.52 18.44
N GLY A 106 9.64 0.56 18.23
CA GLY A 106 10.38 -0.06 19.32
C GLY A 106 11.00 0.97 20.28
N SER A 107 11.04 0.58 21.56
CA SER A 107 11.63 1.27 22.72
C SER A 107 13.04 1.80 22.53
#